data_AF-A0A0G1D1I8-F1
#
_entry.id   AF-A0A0G1D1I8-F1
#
_cell.length_a   1.000
_cell.length_b   1.000
_cell.length_c   1.000
_cell.angle_alpha   90.00
_cell.angle_beta   90.00
_cell.angle_gamma   90.00
#
_symmetry.space_group_name_H-M   'P 1'
#
loop_
_entity.id
_entity.type
_entity.pdbx_description
1 polymer ?
#
loop_
_entity_poly.entity_id
_entity_poly.type
_entity_poly.pdbx_seq_one_letter_code
_entity_poly.pdbx_strand_id
1 'polypeptide(L)'
;MRTYADFHIHSKYARACSPQLTPENIDLWCRIKGLGLVATGDFTHPKWFDDLQEKLEPHGEGLYRLKSEFRQKEARFTPVA
;
A
#
# COMPACT_ATOMS: atom_id res chain seq x y z
N MET A 1 -4.17 -3.22 23.52
CA MET A 1 -3.63 -3.50 22.16
C MET A 1 -3.10 -2.19 21.60
N ARG A 2 -1.92 -2.17 20.97
CA ARG A 2 -1.29 -0.95 20.42
C ARG A 2 -1.07 -1.15 18.92
N THR A 3 -1.60 -0.25 18.10
CA THR A 3 -1.47 -0.27 16.64
C THR A 3 -0.75 1.00 16.19
N TYR A 4 0.24 0.86 15.33
CA TYR A 4 0.89 2.00 14.67
C TYR A 4 0.24 2.24 13.30
N ALA A 5 -0.03 3.50 13.00
CA ALA A 5 -0.68 3.91 11.77
C ALA A 5 0.06 5.06 11.10
N ASP A 6 0.07 5.05 9.76
CA ASP A 6 0.52 6.16 8.94
C ASP A 6 -0.64 6.63 8.05
N PHE A 7 -1.08 7.88 8.25
CA PHE A 7 -2.25 8.42 7.56
C PHE A 7 -1.89 9.33 6.38
N HIS A 8 -0.61 9.56 6.10
CA HIS A 8 -0.20 10.41 5.00
C HIS A 8 0.93 9.76 4.20
N ILE A 9 0.52 9.06 3.16
CA ILE A 9 1.42 8.51 2.14
C ILE A 9 0.96 8.96 0.75
N HIS A 10 1.82 8.72 -0.23
CA HIS A 10 1.53 8.95 -1.64
C HIS A 10 1.59 7.64 -2.44
N SER A 11 0.94 7.66 -3.60
CA SER A 11 0.94 6.61 -4.59
C SER A 11 2.11 6.75 -5.58
N LYS A 12 2.29 5.75 -6.45
CA LYS A 12 3.23 5.84 -7.60
C LYS A 12 2.90 6.97 -8.59
N TYR A 13 1.69 7.54 -8.53
CA TYR A 13 1.24 8.61 -9.42
C TYR A 13 1.54 10.01 -8.87
N ALA A 14 1.95 10.12 -7.61
CA ALA A 14 2.42 11.39 -7.06
C ALA A 14 3.73 11.83 -7.71
N ARG A 15 3.88 13.14 -7.88
CA ARG A 15 5.11 13.73 -8.42
C ARG A 15 6.25 13.55 -7.41
N ALA A 16 7.47 13.34 -7.93
CA ALA A 16 8.68 13.16 -7.13
C ALA A 16 8.61 12.02 -6.09
N CYS A 17 7.71 11.06 -6.31
CA CYS A 17 7.57 9.86 -5.49
C CYS A 17 8.09 8.63 -6.25
N SER A 18 8.42 7.56 -5.52
CA SER A 18 8.94 6.33 -6.13
C SER A 18 7.87 5.64 -6.99
N PRO A 19 8.22 5.15 -8.20
CA PRO A 19 7.29 4.35 -9.01
C PRO A 19 6.93 3.01 -8.34
N GLN A 20 7.68 2.62 -7.29
CA GLN A 20 7.43 1.42 -6.50
C GLN A 20 6.37 1.60 -5.41
N LEU A 21 5.73 2.77 -5.28
CA LEU A 21 4.60 2.98 -4.36
C LEU A 21 3.31 2.33 -4.89
N THR A 22 3.32 1.00 -4.97
CA THR A 22 2.20 0.16 -5.35
C THR A 22 1.55 -0.45 -4.10
N PRO A 23 0.28 -0.88 -4.13
CA PRO A 23 -0.38 -1.47 -2.96
C PRO A 23 0.39 -2.68 -2.38
N GLU A 24 1.03 -3.46 -3.24
CA GLU A 24 1.85 -4.62 -2.87
C GLU A 24 3.09 -4.24 -2.07
N ASN A 25 3.81 -3.22 -2.53
CA ASN A 25 5.00 -2.73 -1.84
C ASN A 25 4.63 -1.98 -0.55
N ILE A 26 3.52 -1.24 -0.56
CA ILE A 26 3.03 -0.57 0.64
C ILE A 26 2.68 -1.60 1.73
N ASP A 27 1.92 -2.66 1.41
CA ASP A 27 1.63 -3.76 2.35
C ASP A 27 2.90 -4.41 2.89
N LEU A 28 3.86 -4.70 2.00
CA LEU A 28 5.13 -5.32 2.37
C LEU A 28 5.92 -4.46 3.37
N TRP A 29 6.09 -3.18 3.06
CA TRP A 29 6.85 -2.26 3.92
C TRP A 29 6.11 -1.93 5.21
N CYS A 30 4.77 -1.90 5.22
CA CYS A 30 3.99 -1.79 6.45
C CYS A 30 4.25 -2.96 7.39
N ARG A 31 4.25 -4.20 6.85
CA ARG A 31 4.58 -5.41 7.64
C ARG A 31 6.00 -5.38 8.19
N ILE A 32 6.98 -4.96 7.39
CA ILE A 32 8.38 -4.85 7.82
C ILE A 32 8.54 -3.79 8.92
N LYS A 33 7.88 -2.64 8.77
CA LYS A 33 7.95 -1.53 9.73
C LYS A 33 7.10 -1.76 10.99
N GLY A 34 6.19 -2.73 10.99
CA GLY A 34 5.23 -2.96 12.07
C GLY A 34 4.04 -1.98 12.09
N LEU A 35 3.69 -1.41 10.93
CA LEU A 35 2.48 -0.61 10.77
C LEU A 35 1.28 -1.54 10.61
N GLY A 36 0.30 -1.40 11.50
CA GLY A 36 -0.94 -2.19 11.46
C GLY A 36 -2.06 -1.53 10.66
N LEU A 37 -1.92 -0.24 10.35
CA LEU A 37 -2.86 0.50 9.51
C LEU A 37 -2.11 1.52 8.66
N VAL A 38 -2.57 1.76 7.44
CA VAL A 38 -2.03 2.79 6.56
C VAL A 38 -3.17 3.41 5.75
N ALA A 39 -3.12 4.71 5.50
CA ALA A 39 -4.01 5.35 4.54
C ALA A 39 -3.69 4.90 3.11
N THR A 40 -4.67 4.95 2.21
CA THR A 40 -4.43 4.64 0.79
C THR A 40 -3.54 5.67 0.11
N GLY A 41 -3.61 6.94 0.55
CA GLY A 41 -3.00 8.08 -0.14
C GLY A 41 -3.64 8.33 -1.50
N ASP A 42 -3.62 9.58 -1.99
CA ASP A 42 -3.99 9.95 -3.38
C ASP A 42 -5.26 9.31 -3.98
N PHE A 43 -6.25 8.91 -3.17
CA PHE A 43 -7.40 8.10 -3.63
C PHE A 43 -8.29 8.81 -4.65
N THR A 44 -8.14 10.12 -4.80
CA THR A 44 -8.82 10.92 -5.82
C THR A 44 -8.18 10.80 -7.20
N HIS A 45 -6.99 10.21 -7.32
CA HIS A 45 -6.36 9.94 -8.61
C HIS A 45 -7.03 8.73 -9.27
N PRO A 46 -7.61 8.86 -10.49
CA PRO A 46 -8.47 7.82 -11.07
C PRO A 46 -7.75 6.48 -11.24
N LYS A 47 -6.53 6.48 -11.78
CA LYS A 47 -5.76 5.24 -11.96
C LYS A 47 -5.30 4.60 -10.65
N TRP A 48 -5.17 5.39 -9.60
CA TRP A 48 -4.84 4.87 -8.28
C TRP A 48 -6.07 4.24 -7.65
N PHE A 49 -7.21 4.90 -7.78
CA PHE A 49 -8.48 4.37 -7.34
C PHE A 49 -8.80 3.04 -8.03
N ASP A 50 -8.58 2.94 -9.35
CA ASP A 50 -8.73 1.68 -10.10
C ASP A 50 -7.80 0.57 -9.54
N ASP A 51 -6.50 0.88 -9.32
CA ASP A 51 -5.54 -0.05 -8.72
C ASP A 51 -6.01 -0.51 -7.32
N LEU A 52 -6.57 0.39 -6.51
CA LEU A 52 -7.10 0.08 -5.18
C LEU A 52 -8.34 -0.81 -5.26
N GLN A 53 -9.27 -0.53 -6.17
CA GLN A 53 -10.48 -1.35 -6.37
C GLN A 53 -10.15 -2.76 -6.88
N GLU A 54 -9.14 -2.88 -7.75
CA GLU A 54 -8.69 -4.16 -8.26
C GLU A 54 -8.05 -5.01 -7.15
N LYS A 55 -7.20 -4.41 -6.32
CA LYS A 55 -6.26 -5.16 -5.46
C LYS A 55 -6.66 -5.26 -4.00
N LEU A 56 -7.55 -4.39 -3.53
CA LEU A 56 -8.03 -4.41 -2.16
C LEU A 56 -9.35 -5.16 -2.04
N GLU A 57 -9.56 -5.76 -0.87
CA GLU A 57 -10.83 -6.36 -0.48
C GLU A 57 -11.24 -5.86 0.91
N PRO A 58 -12.56 -5.77 1.20
CA PRO A 58 -13.04 -5.35 2.51
C PRO A 58 -12.50 -6.25 3.64
N HIS A 59 -12.13 -5.64 4.77
CA HIS A 59 -11.62 -6.31 5.96
C HIS A 59 -12.36 -5.89 7.25
N GLY A 60 -13.64 -5.52 7.13
CA GLY A 60 -14.48 -5.12 8.25
C GLY A 60 -14.26 -3.67 8.70
N GLU A 61 -15.24 -3.09 9.40
CA GLU A 61 -15.17 -1.74 10.00
C GLU A 61 -14.76 -0.61 9.03
N GLY A 62 -15.05 -0.77 7.72
CA GLY A 62 -14.65 0.19 6.69
C GLY A 62 -13.16 0.11 6.31
N LEU A 63 -12.42 -0.86 6.83
CA LEU A 63 -11.04 -1.15 6.46
C LEU A 63 -10.96 -2.07 5.25
N TYR A 64 -9.82 -2.00 4.58
CA TYR A 64 -9.49 -2.81 3.43
C TYR A 64 -8.14 -3.50 3.66
N ARG A 65 -7.96 -4.66 3.04
CA ARG A 65 -6.68 -5.36 3.01
C ARG A 65 -6.31 -5.70 1.57
N LEU A 66 -5.02 -5.86 1.32
CA LEU A 66 -4.54 -6.38 0.05
C LEU A 66 -5.00 -7.83 -0.13
N LYS A 67 -5.57 -8.16 -1.30
CA LYS A 67 -5.93 -9.53 -1.64
C LYS A 67 -4.67 -10.41 -1.61
N SER A 68 -4.84 -11.66 -1.18
CA SER A 68 -3.71 -12.58 -0.96
C SER A 68 -2.88 -12.85 -2.22
N GLU A 69 -3.50 -12.79 -3.41
CA GLU A 69 -2.83 -13.01 -4.70
C GLU A 69 -1.82 -11.91 -5.07
N PHE A 70 -2.00 -10.69 -4.58
CA PHE A 70 -1.08 -9.57 -4.81
C PHE A 70 -0.02 -9.43 -3.71
N ARG A 71 -0.12 -10.21 -2.62
CA ARG A 71 0.79 -10.07 -1.48
C ARG A 71 2.19 -10.62 -1.80
N GLN A 72 3.19 -9.75 -1.67
CA GLN A 72 4.60 -10.16 -1.78
C GLN A 72 5.06 -10.88 -0.51
N LYS A 73 5.78 -12.00 -0.67
CA LYS A 73 6.30 -12.78 0.47
C LYS A 73 7.52 -12.14 1.11
N GLU A 74 8.42 -11.58 0.30
CA GLU A 74 9.72 -11.10 0.72
C GLU A 74 10.08 -9.79 0.00
N ALA A 75 10.87 -8.95 0.65
CA ALA A 75 11.45 -7.76 0.04
C ALA A 75 12.52 -8.16 -0.97
N ARG A 76 12.28 -7.86 -2.24
CA ARG A 76 13.28 -7.98 -3.30
C ARG A 76 13.96 -6.64 -3.49
N PHE A 77 15.18 -6.53 -3.00
CA PHE A 77 16.04 -5.41 -3.36
C PHE A 77 16.67 -5.70 -4.71
N THR A 78 16.17 -5.06 -5.76
CA THR A 78 16.93 -4.97 -7.02
C THR A 78 17.81 -3.73 -6.88
N PRO A 79 19.15 -3.88 -6.83
CA PRO A 79 20.02 -2.72 -6.87
C PRO A 79 19.74 -1.96 -8.17
N VAL A 80 19.37 -0.70 -8.04
CA VAL A 80 19.31 0.21 -9.19
C VAL A 80 20.76 0.62 -9.44
N ALA A 81 21.29 0.23 -10.61
CA ALA A 81 22.63 0.60 -11.06
C ALA A 81 22.75 2.12 -11.26
#